data_AF-A0A9E5TKV8-F1
#
_entry.id   AF-A0A9E5TKV8-F1
#
_cell.length_a   1.000
_cell.length_b   1.000
_cell.length_c   1.000
_cell.angle_alpha   90.00
_cell.angle_beta   90.00
_cell.angle_gamma   90.00
#
_symmetry.space_group_name_H-M   'P 1'
#
loop_
_entity.id
_entity.type
_entity.pdbx_description
1 polymer ?
#
loop_
_entity_poly.entity_id
_entity_poly.type
_entity_poly.pdbx_seq_one_letter_code
_entity_poly.pdbx_strand_id
1 'polypeptide(L)' 'KSISGCNSMYRKSDLLRVGGFDPDLSGADETELNARLLKSGRLRYVREATVLHDHSRGLKEFAK' A
#
# COMPACT_ATOMS: atom_id res chain seq x y z
N LYS A 1 -1.61 -7.49 9.28
CA LYS A 1 -2.41 -7.52 8.03
C LYS A 1 -2.38 -6.12 7.41
N SER A 2 -1.60 -5.91 6.35
CA SER A 2 -1.61 -4.67 5.56
C SER A 2 -2.79 -4.73 4.58
N ILE A 3 -3.46 -3.59 4.33
CA ILE A 3 -4.74 -3.51 3.61
C ILE A 3 -4.54 -3.03 2.16
N SER A 4 -3.33 -2.74 1.70
CA SER A 4 -3.17 -2.10 0.39
C SER A 4 -1.77 -2.32 -0.20
N GLY A 5 -1.76 -2.72 -1.48
CA GLY A 5 -0.64 -2.56 -2.41
C GLY A 5 -0.99 -1.65 -3.60
N CYS A 6 -2.02 -0.80 -3.44
CA CYS A 6 -2.47 0.23 -4.39
C CYS A 6 -3.68 0.98 -3.78
N ASN A 7 -3.97 2.19 -4.26
CA ASN A 7 -5.11 3.02 -3.84
C ASN A 7 -5.03 3.51 -2.38
N SER A 8 -3.84 3.91 -1.97
CA SER A 8 -3.59 4.52 -0.66
C SER A 8 -3.10 5.96 -0.80
N MET A 9 -3.37 6.78 0.22
CA MET A 9 -2.83 8.13 0.34
C MET A 9 -2.14 8.29 1.69
N TYR A 10 -1.03 9.02 1.67
CA TYR A 10 -0.19 9.24 2.83
C TYR A 10 0.09 10.72 3.01
N ARG A 11 0.28 11.16 4.26
CA ARG A 11 0.85 12.48 4.52
C ARG A 11 2.34 12.45 4.16
N LYS A 12 2.79 13.39 3.34
CA LYS A 12 4.21 13.51 2.96
C LYS A 12 5.14 13.57 4.19
N SER A 13 4.74 14.31 5.22
CA SER A 13 5.49 14.43 6.48
C SER A 13 5.69 13.08 7.17
N ASP A 14 4.69 12.21 7.12
CA ASP A 14 4.75 10.90 7.79
C ASP A 14 5.62 9.94 6.98
N LEU A 15 5.56 9.98 5.64
CA LEU A 15 6.46 9.23 4.77
C LEU A 15 7.92 9.59 5.02
N LEU A 16 8.24 10.90 5.04
CA LEU A 16 9.60 11.37 5.28
C LEU A 16 10.09 10.96 6.69
N ARG A 17 9.22 11.02 7.70
CA ARG A 17 9.56 10.62 9.06
C ARG A 17 9.93 9.15 9.18
N VAL A 18 9.30 8.26 8.41
CA VAL A 18 9.61 6.82 8.46
C VAL A 18 10.70 6.40 7.47
N GLY A 19 11.18 7.31 6.62
CA GLY A 19 12.25 7.05 5.64
C GLY A 19 11.78 6.72 4.22
N GLY A 20 10.50 6.94 3.90
CA GLY A 20 9.96 6.69 2.55
C GLY A 20 9.86 5.21 2.19
N PHE A 21 9.71 4.93 0.89
CA PHE A 21 9.72 3.57 0.34
C PHE A 21 11.17 3.04 0.27
N ASP A 22 11.32 1.73 0.41
CA ASP A 22 12.58 1.05 0.17
C ASP A 22 12.73 0.79 -1.34
N PRO A 23 13.69 1.44 -2.04
CA PRO A 23 13.89 1.27 -3.48
C PRO A 23 14.40 -0.13 -3.86
N ASP A 24 14.94 -0.89 -2.91
CA ASP A 24 15.51 -2.22 -3.14
C ASP A 24 14.47 -3.34 -2.93
N LEU A 25 13.27 -3.01 -2.43
CA LEU A 25 12.19 -3.95 -2.18
C LEU A 25 11.15 -3.95 -3.32
N SER A 26 10.83 -5.13 -3.86
CA SER A 26 9.84 -5.30 -4.93
C SER A 26 8.65 -6.17 -4.49
N GLY A 27 7.43 -5.76 -4.86
CA GLY A 27 6.18 -6.51 -4.72
C GLY A 27 5.51 -6.46 -3.34
N ALA A 28 6.19 -5.92 -2.31
CA ALA A 28 5.66 -5.79 -0.96
C ALA A 28 6.13 -4.50 -0.24
N ASP A 29 6.67 -3.55 -0.98
CA ASP A 29 7.19 -2.26 -0.53
C ASP A 29 6.16 -1.47 0.27
N GLU A 30 4.90 -1.45 -0.15
CA GLU A 30 3.83 -0.73 0.58
C GLU A 30 3.46 -1.44 1.89
N THR A 31 3.53 -2.77 1.93
CA THR A 31 3.27 -3.54 3.15
C THR A 31 4.35 -3.32 4.20
N GLU A 32 5.61 -3.28 3.77
CA GLU A 32 6.74 -2.93 4.60
C GLU A 32 6.61 -1.49 5.13
N LEU A 33 6.36 -0.52 4.24
CA LEU A 33 6.14 0.88 4.60
C LEU A 33 5.00 1.04 5.62
N ASN A 34 3.88 0.37 5.38
CA ASN A 34 2.72 0.38 6.27
C ASN A 34 3.06 -0.19 7.66
N ALA A 35 3.90 -1.23 7.73
CA ALA A 35 4.36 -1.78 9.00
C ALA A 35 5.18 -0.76 9.80
N ARG A 36 6.03 0.04 9.13
CA ARG A 36 6.74 1.16 9.77
C ARG A 36 5.80 2.28 10.22
N LEU A 37 4.88 2.71 9.36
CA LEU A 37 3.90 3.76 9.69
C LEU A 37 3.01 3.39 10.89
N LEU A 38 2.59 2.12 10.99
CA LEU A 38 1.77 1.62 12.09
C LEU A 38 2.48 1.63 13.46
N LYS A 39 3.82 1.67 13.51
CA LYS A 39 4.56 1.83 14.77
C LYS A 39 4.36 3.22 15.40
N SER A 40 3.93 4.21 14.62
CA SER A 40 3.83 5.62 15.06
C SER A 40 2.45 6.23 14.81
N GLY A 41 1.46 5.45 14.39
CA GLY A 41 0.16 5.99 14.00
C GLY A 41 -0.86 4.91 13.66
N ARG A 42 -1.82 5.26 12.79
CA ARG A 42 -2.89 4.37 12.33
C ARG A 42 -3.14 4.53 10.84
N LEU A 43 -3.48 3.43 10.19
CA LEU A 43 -4.00 3.43 8.82
C LEU A 43 -5.53 3.37 8.88
N ARG A 44 -6.20 4.20 8.08
CA ARG A 44 -7.67 4.24 8.01
C ARG A 44 -8.14 3.65 6.69
N TYR A 45 -8.98 2.63 6.76
CA TYR A 45 -9.74 2.15 5.62
C TYR A 45 -10.98 3.03 5.43
N VAL A 46 -11.23 3.46 4.19
CA VAL A 46 -12.39 4.29 3.80
C VAL A 46 -13.12 3.55 2.70
N ARG A 47 -14.22 2.88 3.05
CA ARG A 47 -14.96 2.00 2.13
C ARG A 47 -15.56 2.77 0.96
N GLU A 48 -15.97 4.00 1.21
CA GLU A 48 -16.64 4.86 0.24
C GLU A 48 -15.66 5.39 -0.82
N ALA A 49 -14.36 5.39 -0.53
CA ALA A 49 -13.30 5.74 -1.48
C ALA A 49 -13.02 4.54 -2.41
N THR A 50 -13.89 4.34 -3.40
CA THR A 50 -13.78 3.26 -4.39
C THR A 50 -12.99 3.72 -5.61
N VAL A 51 -12.01 2.91 -6.03
CA VAL A 51 -11.22 3.14 -7.23
C VAL A 51 -11.34 1.91 -8.14
N LEU A 52 -11.62 2.14 -9.43
CA LEU A 52 -11.57 1.09 -10.44
C LEU A 52 -10.11 0.79 -10.77
N HIS A 53 -9.67 -0.44 -10.56
CA HIS A 53 -8.33 -0.90 -10.90
C HIS A 53 -8.42 -2.00 -11.95
N ASP A 54 -7.91 -1.72 -13.15
CA ASP A 54 -7.79 -2.73 -14.20
C ASP A 54 -6.44 -3.46 -14.05
N HIS A 55 -6.49 -4.71 -13.61
CA HIS A 55 -5.31 -5.54 -13.47
C HIS A 55 -4.78 -6.05 -14.82
N SER A 56 -5.49 -5.84 -15.94
CA SER A 56 -5.17 -6.33 -17.29
C SER A 56 -4.92 -7.85 -17.39
N ARG A 57 -5.23 -8.59 -16.32
CA ARG A 57 -5.08 -10.04 -16.19
C ARG A 57 -6.46 -10.68 -16.23
N GLY A 58 -6.61 -11.72 -17.02
CA GLY A 58 -7.76 -12.61 -16.92
C GLY A 58 -7.64 -13.51 -15.68
N LEU A 59 -8.73 -14.21 -15.38
CA LEU A 59 -8.82 -15.11 -14.21
C LEU A 59 -7.81 -16.26 -14.27
N LYS A 60 -7.46 -16.73 -15.48
CA LYS A 60 -6.49 -17.81 -15.67
C LYS A 60 -5.07 -17.35 -15.36
N GLU A 61 -4.71 -16.15 -15.81
CA GLU A 61 -3.43 -15.53 -15.50
C GLU A 61 -3.34 -15.18 -14.02
N PHE A 62 -4.45 -14.86 -13.36
CA PHE A 62 -4.51 -14.62 -11.92
C PHE A 62 -4.29 -15.88 -11.07
N ALA A 63 -4.83 -17.02 -11.47
CA ALA A 63 -4.80 -18.26 -10.69
C ALA A 63 -3.45 -19.03 -10.74
N LYS A 64 -2.52 -18.60 -11.59
CA LYS A 64 -1.13 -19.08 -11.64
C LYS A 64 -0.27 -18.33 -10.63
#